data_AF-A0A1F5AYT6-F1
#
_entry.id   AF-A0A1F5AYT6-F1
#
_cell.length_a   1.000
_cell.length_b   1.000
_cell.length_c   1.000
_cell.angle_alpha   90.00
_cell.angle_beta   90.00
_cell.angle_gamma   90.00
#
_symmetry.space_group_name_H-M   'P 1'
#
loop_
_entity.id
_entity.type
_entity.pdbx_description
1 polymer ?
#
loop_
_entity_poly.entity_id
_entity_poly.type
_entity_poly.pdbx_seq_one_letter_code
_entity_poly.pdbx_strand_id
1 'polypeptide(L)'
;MISTILTTIIPYGELIISVGVLAFMYGKHIRGALTAQALKKIVLWFALFLAGMLALKIIAGYFLLRADPMGSLLLPPNQSWDWFIRLMFLHYAFPFAVSVIAGVGMYYAALWTNKSFAGELFAEEDKYIFVFAALATGWPYFIVYLGTAVILTVFLSGIASLRHGADTRIVLTDALLYAIPITLLYAGTIAPYLNLGSLLLYA
;
A
#
# COMPACT_ATOMS: atom_id res chain seq x y z
N MET A 1 26.04 -11.49 -9.98
CA MET A 1 24.99 -12.24 -9.24
C MET A 1 24.44 -11.46 -8.06
N ILE A 2 25.26 -10.99 -7.10
CA ILE A 2 24.78 -10.18 -5.97
C ILE A 2 24.11 -8.88 -6.46
N SER A 3 24.73 -8.15 -7.41
CA SER A 3 24.12 -6.94 -7.98
C SER A 3 22.75 -7.20 -8.61
N THR A 4 22.59 -8.28 -9.39
CA THR A 4 21.33 -8.66 -10.05
C THR A 4 20.22 -9.00 -9.05
N ILE A 5 20.55 -9.68 -7.94
CA ILE A 5 19.58 -9.96 -6.86
C ILE A 5 19.14 -8.65 -6.20
N LEU A 6 20.07 -7.76 -5.93
CA LEU A 6 19.80 -6.48 -5.26
C LEU A 6 19.01 -5.49 -6.16
N THR A 7 19.26 -5.47 -7.47
CA THR A 7 18.61 -4.52 -8.39
C THR A 7 17.30 -5.01 -8.97
N THR A 8 17.06 -6.33 -9.02
CA THR A 8 15.87 -6.89 -9.66
C THR A 8 14.94 -7.56 -8.63
N ILE A 9 15.45 -8.41 -7.74
CA ILE A 9 14.57 -9.22 -6.87
C ILE A 9 13.98 -8.40 -5.73
N ILE A 10 14.77 -7.52 -5.10
CA ILE A 10 14.32 -6.69 -3.98
C ILE A 10 13.18 -5.73 -4.37
N PRO A 11 13.26 -4.96 -5.47
CA PRO A 11 12.17 -4.04 -5.83
C PRO A 11 10.89 -4.74 -6.30
N TYR A 12 10.99 -5.87 -7.00
CA TYR A 12 9.80 -6.62 -7.44
C TYR A 12 9.22 -7.56 -6.38
N GLY A 13 9.99 -7.92 -5.35
CA GLY A 13 9.56 -8.82 -4.28
C GLY A 13 8.33 -8.32 -3.53
N GLU A 14 8.27 -7.02 -3.22
CA GLU A 14 7.11 -6.41 -2.56
C GLU A 14 5.86 -6.48 -3.43
N LEU A 15 5.99 -6.19 -4.73
CA LEU A 15 4.88 -6.28 -5.67
C LEU A 15 4.36 -7.71 -5.82
N ILE A 16 5.27 -8.69 -6.00
CA ILE A 16 4.92 -10.10 -6.16
C ILE A 16 4.19 -10.60 -4.91
N ILE A 17 4.71 -10.30 -3.72
CA ILE A 17 4.06 -10.70 -2.46
C ILE A 17 2.73 -9.97 -2.27
N SER A 18 2.64 -8.68 -2.60
CA SER A 18 1.38 -7.93 -2.54
C SER A 18 0.29 -8.56 -3.41
N VAL A 19 0.64 -8.90 -4.65
CA VAL A 19 -0.27 -9.58 -5.60
C VAL A 19 -0.65 -10.97 -5.08
N GLY A 20 0.30 -11.73 -4.54
CA GLY A 20 0.04 -13.05 -3.94
C GLY A 20 -0.90 -12.98 -2.73
N VAL A 21 -0.69 -12.04 -1.82
CA VAL A 21 -1.54 -11.81 -0.65
C VAL A 21 -2.94 -11.35 -1.08
N LEU A 22 -3.02 -10.46 -2.07
CA LEU A 22 -4.29 -10.00 -2.63
C LEU A 22 -5.06 -11.17 -3.26
N ALA A 23 -4.41 -12.01 -4.06
CA ALA A 23 -5.03 -13.19 -4.66
C ALA A 23 -5.54 -14.16 -3.58
N PHE A 24 -4.79 -14.34 -2.50
CA PHE A 24 -5.21 -15.14 -1.35
C PHE A 24 -6.42 -14.53 -0.63
N MET A 25 -6.43 -13.21 -0.40
CA MET A 25 -7.56 -12.50 0.18
C MET A 25 -8.82 -12.63 -0.70
N TYR A 26 -8.68 -12.46 -2.01
CA TYR A 26 -9.78 -12.58 -2.96
C TYR A 26 -10.34 -14.01 -3.00
N GLY A 27 -9.46 -15.02 -2.99
CA GLY A 27 -9.87 -16.44 -2.91
C GLY A 27 -10.62 -16.76 -1.61
N LYS A 28 -10.25 -16.15 -0.48
CA LYS A 28 -10.99 -16.27 0.78
C LYS A 28 -12.33 -15.52 0.75
N HIS A 29 -12.36 -14.35 0.12
CA HIS A 29 -13.55 -13.53 -0.02
C HIS A 29 -14.65 -14.25 -0.80
N ILE A 30 -14.32 -14.80 -1.97
CA ILE A 30 -15.26 -15.57 -2.80
C ILE A 30 -15.84 -16.79 -2.06
N ARG A 31 -15.06 -17.39 -1.15
CA ARG A 31 -15.49 -18.54 -0.33
C ARG A 31 -16.27 -18.14 0.92
N GLY A 32 -16.51 -16.85 1.15
CA GLY A 32 -17.15 -16.34 2.38
C GLY A 32 -16.33 -16.58 3.65
N ALA A 33 -15.02 -16.86 3.52
CA ALA A 33 -14.13 -17.23 4.62
C ALA A 33 -13.18 -16.10 5.03
N LEU A 34 -13.38 -14.90 4.49
CA LEU A 34 -12.57 -13.71 4.79
C LEU A 34 -13.11 -13.02 6.05
N THR A 35 -12.66 -13.46 7.22
CA THR A 35 -13.04 -12.86 8.50
C THR A 35 -12.13 -11.70 8.87
N ALA A 36 -12.65 -10.74 9.65
CA ALA A 36 -11.86 -9.66 10.23
C ALA A 36 -10.61 -10.13 10.99
N GLN A 37 -10.69 -11.25 11.73
CA GLN A 37 -9.54 -11.82 12.44
C GLN A 37 -8.47 -12.38 11.48
N ALA A 38 -8.89 -12.99 10.37
CA ALA A 38 -7.96 -13.44 9.33
C ALA A 38 -7.27 -12.25 8.67
N LEU A 39 -8.02 -11.20 8.32
CA LEU A 39 -7.48 -9.97 7.76
C LEU A 39 -6.49 -9.27 8.70
N LYS A 40 -6.81 -9.13 9.98
CA LYS A 40 -5.90 -8.58 10.98
C LYS A 40 -4.55 -9.32 10.99
N LYS A 41 -4.57 -10.65 10.95
CA LYS A 41 -3.34 -11.46 10.89
C LYS A 41 -2.59 -11.25 9.58
N ILE A 42 -3.29 -11.24 8.44
CA ILE A 42 -2.68 -11.00 7.12
C ILE A 42 -1.98 -9.63 7.10
N VAL A 43 -2.68 -8.58 7.52
CA VAL A 43 -2.15 -7.21 7.59
C VAL A 43 -0.93 -7.15 8.50
N LEU A 44 -0.98 -7.77 9.68
CA LEU A 44 0.14 -7.77 10.61
C LEU A 44 1.38 -8.46 10.02
N TRP A 45 1.22 -9.66 9.46
CA TRP A 45 2.33 -10.38 8.84
C TRP A 45 2.88 -9.66 7.62
N PHE A 46 2.01 -9.04 6.82
CA PHE A 46 2.40 -8.25 5.68
C PHE A 46 3.17 -6.99 6.09
N ALA A 47 2.73 -6.29 7.15
CA ALA A 47 3.46 -5.15 7.71
C ALA A 47 4.84 -5.54 8.24
N LEU A 48 4.95 -6.68 8.94
CA LEU A 48 6.23 -7.23 9.40
C LEU A 48 7.15 -7.60 8.24
N PHE A 49 6.59 -8.22 7.19
CA PHE A 49 7.32 -8.52 5.96
C PHE A 49 7.88 -7.24 5.31
N LEU A 50 7.06 -6.20 5.16
CA LEU A 50 7.51 -4.92 4.59
C LEU A 50 8.58 -4.24 5.47
N ALA A 51 8.45 -4.29 6.80
CA ALA A 51 9.48 -3.79 7.71
C ALA A 51 10.81 -4.55 7.56
N GLY A 52 10.75 -5.88 7.37
CA GLY A 52 11.93 -6.68 7.05
C GLY A 52 12.54 -6.31 5.70
N MET A 53 11.72 -6.13 4.67
CA MET A 53 12.16 -5.67 3.34
C MET A 53 12.78 -4.28 3.38
N LEU A 54 12.26 -3.37 4.20
CA LEU A 54 12.83 -2.05 4.44
C LEU A 54 14.26 -2.16 4.98
N ALA A 55 14.48 -2.99 6.01
CA ALA A 55 15.82 -3.21 6.55
C ALA A 55 16.77 -3.79 5.49
N LEU A 56 16.30 -4.76 4.69
CA LEU A 56 17.07 -5.33 3.60
C LEU A 56 17.41 -4.30 2.52
N LYS A 57 16.49 -3.41 2.16
CA LYS A 57 16.71 -2.32 1.20
C LYS A 57 17.77 -1.33 1.66
N ILE A 58 17.77 -0.97 2.95
CA ILE A 58 18.78 -0.06 3.53
C ILE A 58 20.17 -0.72 3.49
N ILE A 59 20.27 -1.98 3.89
CA ILE A 59 21.54 -2.74 3.86
C ILE A 59 22.01 -2.90 2.40
N ALA A 60 21.10 -3.28 1.50
CA ALA A 60 21.37 -3.40 0.08
C ALA A 60 21.86 -2.09 -0.53
N GLY A 61 21.21 -0.97 -0.19
CA GLY A 61 21.58 0.37 -0.65
C GLY A 61 23.01 0.74 -0.28
N TYR A 62 23.45 0.41 0.95
CA TYR A 62 24.85 0.59 1.36
C TYR A 62 25.81 -0.19 0.46
N PHE A 63 25.57 -1.50 0.26
CA PHE A 63 26.45 -2.34 -0.55
C PHE A 63 26.44 -1.96 -2.03
N LEU A 64 25.30 -1.54 -2.58
CA LEU A 64 25.17 -1.06 -3.96
C LEU A 64 25.97 0.22 -4.16
N LEU A 65 25.81 1.21 -3.27
CA LEU A 65 26.60 2.45 -3.33
C LEU A 65 28.09 2.17 -3.19
N ARG A 66 28.48 1.23 -2.31
CA ARG A 66 29.88 0.86 -2.13
C ARG A 66 30.50 0.18 -3.36
N ALA A 67 29.71 -0.57 -4.12
CA ALA A 67 30.17 -1.29 -5.29
C ALA A 67 30.28 -0.42 -6.54
N ASP A 68 29.56 0.71 -6.58
CA ASP A 68 29.60 1.67 -7.68
C ASP A 68 30.72 2.71 -7.49
N PRO A 69 31.61 2.94 -8.47
CA PRO A 69 32.67 3.94 -8.36
C PRO A 69 32.14 5.33 -7.97
N MET A 70 31.01 5.76 -8.52
CA MET A 70 30.40 7.05 -8.19
C MET A 70 29.61 6.98 -6.87
N GLY A 71 28.85 5.91 -6.65
CA GLY A 71 28.15 5.66 -5.39
C GLY A 71 29.07 5.65 -4.16
N SER A 72 30.32 5.22 -4.31
CA SER A 72 31.29 5.18 -3.20
C SER A 72 31.67 6.59 -2.68
N LEU A 73 31.49 7.62 -3.51
CA LEU A 73 31.64 9.02 -3.13
C LEU A 73 30.50 9.51 -2.23
N LEU A 74 29.37 8.79 -2.21
CA LEU A 74 28.21 9.07 -1.38
C LEU A 74 28.27 8.34 -0.03
N LEU A 75 29.36 7.63 0.26
CA LEU A 75 29.57 6.89 1.50
C LEU A 75 30.76 7.47 2.29
N PRO A 76 30.83 7.20 3.60
CA PRO A 76 32.02 7.50 4.40
C PRO A 76 33.29 6.86 3.81
N PRO A 77 34.43 7.58 3.76
CA PRO A 77 34.70 8.88 4.39
C PRO A 77 34.32 10.13 3.56
N ASN A 78 33.88 9.98 2.32
CA ASN A 78 33.62 11.10 1.41
C ASN A 78 32.36 11.89 1.78
N GLN A 79 31.37 11.22 2.38
CA GLN A 79 30.18 11.82 2.97
C GLN A 79 29.98 11.32 4.41
N SER A 80 29.24 12.08 5.22
CA SER A 80 28.96 11.69 6.61
C SER A 80 27.97 10.53 6.70
N TRP A 81 28.02 9.76 7.80
CA TRP A 81 26.99 8.77 8.11
C TRP A 81 25.60 9.40 8.21
N ASP A 82 25.51 10.64 8.72
CA ASP A 82 24.26 11.39 8.80
C ASP A 82 23.64 11.63 7.42
N TRP A 83 24.47 11.93 6.42
CA TRP A 83 24.00 12.09 5.04
C TRP A 83 23.41 10.78 4.50
N PHE A 84 24.11 9.66 4.69
CA PHE A 84 23.65 8.35 4.26
C PHE A 84 22.35 7.94 4.96
N ILE A 85 22.26 8.15 6.29
CA ILE A 85 21.05 7.85 7.07
C ILE A 85 19.86 8.67 6.57
N ARG A 86 20.06 9.98 6.30
CA ARG A 86 19.01 10.83 5.73
C ARG A 86 18.59 10.33 4.35
N LEU A 87 19.52 9.98 3.48
CA LEU A 87 19.22 9.45 2.15
C LEU A 87 18.35 8.18 2.24
N MET A 88 18.77 7.21 3.07
CA MET A 88 18.04 5.96 3.27
C MET A 88 16.68 6.19 3.92
N PHE A 89 16.58 7.14 4.85
CA PHE A 89 15.33 7.53 5.46
C PHE A 89 14.35 8.09 4.43
N LEU A 90 14.77 9.08 3.64
CA LEU A 90 13.92 9.72 2.64
C LEU A 90 13.48 8.74 1.55
N HIS A 91 14.38 7.88 1.10
CA HIS A 91 14.11 7.01 -0.05
C HIS A 91 13.31 5.75 0.32
N TYR A 92 13.46 5.24 1.55
CA TYR A 92 12.85 3.97 1.95
C TYR A 92 11.95 4.08 3.19
N ALA A 93 12.45 4.66 4.28
CA ALA A 93 11.73 4.63 5.55
C ALA A 93 10.55 5.60 5.60
N PHE A 94 10.70 6.80 5.01
CA PHE A 94 9.68 7.83 5.00
C PHE A 94 8.43 7.40 4.22
N PRO A 95 8.51 6.93 2.96
CA PRO A 95 7.33 6.45 2.23
C PRO A 95 6.61 5.32 2.97
N PHE A 96 7.37 4.41 3.59
CA PHE A 96 6.80 3.35 4.41
C PHE A 96 6.06 3.89 5.64
N ALA A 97 6.68 4.81 6.39
CA ALA A 97 6.06 5.44 7.57
C ALA A 97 4.78 6.18 7.21
N VAL A 98 4.77 6.95 6.11
CA VAL A 98 3.57 7.64 5.63
C VAL A 98 2.48 6.65 5.24
N SER A 99 2.84 5.53 4.61
CA SER A 99 1.89 4.47 4.25
C SER A 99 1.25 3.84 5.50
N VAL A 100 2.04 3.59 6.55
CA VAL A 100 1.53 3.10 7.85
C VAL A 100 0.58 4.12 8.47
N ILE A 101 0.98 5.40 8.52
CA ILE A 101 0.15 6.48 9.07
C ILE A 101 -1.16 6.61 8.30
N ALA A 102 -1.11 6.56 6.96
CA ALA A 102 -2.30 6.63 6.11
C ALA A 102 -3.24 5.44 6.35
N GLY A 103 -2.71 4.23 6.44
CA GLY A 103 -3.49 3.03 6.75
C GLY A 103 -4.16 3.10 8.12
N VAL A 104 -3.41 3.48 9.17
CA VAL A 104 -3.96 3.67 10.53
C VAL A 104 -4.99 4.80 10.56
N GLY A 105 -4.73 5.91 9.86
CA GLY A 105 -5.67 7.02 9.72
C GLY A 105 -6.99 6.56 9.11
N MET A 106 -6.95 5.81 8.02
CA MET A 106 -8.16 5.26 7.38
C MET A 106 -8.88 4.23 8.23
N TYR A 107 -8.15 3.41 9.00
CA TYR A 107 -8.75 2.51 9.98
C TYR A 107 -9.59 3.27 11.01
N TYR A 108 -9.04 4.34 11.59
CA TYR A 108 -9.78 5.17 12.54
C TYR A 108 -10.90 5.97 11.88
N ALA A 109 -10.69 6.48 10.66
CA ALA A 109 -11.74 7.15 9.89
C ALA A 109 -12.93 6.21 9.66
N ALA A 110 -12.69 4.95 9.29
CA ALA A 110 -13.75 3.95 9.10
C ALA A 110 -14.47 3.62 10.42
N LEU A 111 -13.75 3.52 11.54
CA LEU A 111 -14.37 3.34 12.87
C LEU A 111 -15.25 4.52 13.28
N TRP A 112 -14.74 5.74 13.11
CA TRP A 112 -15.45 6.96 13.46
C TRP A 112 -16.70 7.16 12.59
N THR A 113 -16.57 6.91 11.29
CA THR A 113 -17.69 6.96 10.35
C THR A 113 -18.75 5.92 10.70
N ASN A 114 -18.37 4.67 10.97
CA ASN A 114 -19.34 3.66 11.42
C ASN A 114 -20.08 4.06 12.70
N LYS A 115 -19.39 4.63 13.68
CA LYS A 115 -20.05 5.12 14.90
C LYS A 115 -21.04 6.25 14.62
N SER A 116 -20.74 7.12 13.67
CA SER A 116 -21.56 8.28 13.31
C SER A 116 -22.79 7.91 12.49
N PHE A 117 -22.73 6.81 11.73
CA PHE A 117 -23.79 6.35 10.83
C PHE A 117 -24.33 4.96 11.22
N ALA A 118 -24.51 4.71 12.53
CA ALA A 118 -25.14 3.49 13.08
C ALA A 118 -24.56 2.13 12.61
N GLY A 119 -23.31 2.10 12.15
CA GLY A 119 -22.63 0.88 11.69
C GLY A 119 -22.99 0.45 10.26
N GLU A 120 -23.63 1.32 9.48
CA GLU A 120 -24.22 0.95 8.19
C GLU A 120 -23.25 1.06 7.00
N LEU A 121 -22.15 1.83 7.13
CA LEU A 121 -21.28 2.16 6.00
C LEU A 121 -20.17 1.14 5.73
N PHE A 122 -19.45 0.68 6.75
CA PHE A 122 -18.32 -0.23 6.61
C PHE A 122 -18.57 -1.57 7.31
N ALA A 123 -18.22 -2.66 6.63
CA ALA A 123 -18.09 -3.96 7.26
C ALA A 123 -16.90 -3.98 8.25
N GLU A 124 -16.83 -5.01 9.09
CA GLU A 124 -15.71 -5.11 10.05
C GLU A 124 -14.37 -5.31 9.33
N GLU A 125 -14.41 -6.02 8.20
CA GLU A 125 -13.32 -6.36 7.30
C GLU A 125 -12.72 -5.12 6.62
N ASP A 126 -13.55 -4.16 6.22
CA ASP A 126 -13.17 -3.01 5.37
C ASP A 126 -12.03 -2.19 5.98
N LYS A 127 -12.05 -2.03 7.30
CA LYS A 127 -11.04 -1.27 8.05
C LYS A 127 -9.65 -1.88 7.87
N TYR A 128 -9.56 -3.20 7.84
CA TYR A 128 -8.30 -3.91 7.63
C TYR A 128 -7.89 -3.91 6.16
N ILE A 129 -8.86 -3.89 5.24
CA ILE A 129 -8.59 -3.75 3.79
C ILE A 129 -7.96 -2.38 3.50
N PHE A 130 -8.41 -1.30 4.16
CA PHE A 130 -7.76 0.01 4.05
C PHE A 130 -6.30 -0.01 4.49
N VAL A 131 -6.01 -0.64 5.64
CA VAL A 131 -4.62 -0.76 6.13
C VAL A 131 -3.79 -1.58 5.15
N PHE A 132 -4.32 -2.71 4.67
CA PHE A 132 -3.64 -3.52 3.67
C PHE A 132 -3.36 -2.73 2.38
N ALA A 133 -4.36 -2.01 1.87
CA ALA A 133 -4.23 -1.22 0.65
C ALA A 133 -3.17 -0.12 0.78
N ALA A 134 -3.12 0.57 1.92
CA ALA A 134 -2.10 1.57 2.19
C ALA A 134 -0.69 0.99 2.17
N LEU A 135 -0.51 -0.19 2.78
CA LEU A 135 0.77 -0.89 2.80
C LEU A 135 1.16 -1.49 1.45
N ALA A 136 0.21 -2.04 0.70
CA ALA A 136 0.46 -2.73 -0.57
C ALA A 136 0.72 -1.74 -1.72
N THR A 137 -0.04 -0.65 -1.78
CA THR A 137 0.11 0.38 -2.81
C THR A 137 1.22 1.37 -2.47
N GLY A 138 1.41 1.65 -1.18
CA GLY A 138 2.42 2.58 -0.70
C GLY A 138 2.10 4.05 -1.00
N TRP A 139 2.86 4.94 -0.35
CA TRP A 139 2.82 6.37 -0.65
C TRP A 139 3.61 6.68 -1.94
N PRO A 140 3.11 7.57 -2.83
CA PRO A 140 1.84 8.32 -2.77
C PRO A 140 0.67 7.61 -3.46
N TYR A 141 0.87 6.41 -3.98
CA TYR A 141 -0.12 5.66 -4.77
C TYR A 141 -1.40 5.33 -4.00
N PHE A 142 -1.36 5.33 -2.67
CA PHE A 142 -2.56 5.21 -1.84
C PHE A 142 -3.62 6.29 -2.14
N ILE A 143 -3.23 7.48 -2.60
CA ILE A 143 -4.18 8.52 -3.04
C ILE A 143 -4.97 8.03 -4.26
N VAL A 144 -4.28 7.40 -5.23
CA VAL A 144 -4.91 6.81 -6.41
C VAL A 144 -5.84 5.67 -5.99
N TYR A 145 -5.46 4.88 -4.99
CA TYR A 145 -6.31 3.85 -4.41
C TYR A 145 -7.61 4.44 -3.86
N LEU A 146 -7.55 5.49 -3.03
CA LEU A 146 -8.75 6.10 -2.46
C LEU A 146 -9.67 6.65 -3.56
N GLY A 147 -9.11 7.35 -4.56
CA GLY A 147 -9.88 7.83 -5.71
C GLY A 147 -10.55 6.69 -6.48
N THR A 148 -9.81 5.60 -6.73
CA THR A 148 -10.32 4.41 -7.41
C THR A 148 -11.42 3.73 -6.61
N ALA A 149 -11.25 3.59 -5.29
CA ALA A 149 -12.24 3.00 -4.40
C ALA A 149 -13.55 3.80 -4.39
N VAL A 150 -13.47 5.13 -4.36
CA VAL A 150 -14.65 6.00 -4.45
C VAL A 150 -15.37 5.82 -5.79
N ILE A 151 -14.64 5.86 -6.91
CA ILE A 151 -15.22 5.67 -8.25
C ILE A 151 -15.91 4.31 -8.36
N LEU A 152 -15.24 3.24 -7.91
CA LEU A 152 -15.81 1.89 -7.92
C LEU A 152 -17.04 1.77 -7.02
N THR A 153 -17.02 2.38 -5.84
CA THR A 153 -18.15 2.35 -4.92
C THR A 153 -19.38 3.01 -5.57
N VAL A 154 -19.22 4.18 -6.19
CA VAL A 154 -20.30 4.87 -6.90
C VAL A 154 -20.79 4.04 -8.09
N PHE A 155 -19.87 3.48 -8.88
CA PHE A 155 -20.22 2.70 -10.06
C PHE A 155 -20.98 1.43 -9.72
N LEU A 156 -20.48 0.65 -8.75
CA LEU A 156 -21.16 -0.54 -8.27
C LEU A 156 -22.54 -0.17 -7.70
N SER A 157 -22.63 0.91 -6.91
CA SER A 157 -23.88 1.39 -6.30
C SER A 157 -24.93 1.72 -7.35
N GLY A 158 -24.52 2.40 -8.42
CA GLY A 158 -25.39 2.67 -9.57
C GLY A 158 -25.91 1.39 -10.23
N ILE A 159 -25.04 0.40 -10.46
CA ILE A 159 -25.44 -0.88 -11.06
C ILE A 159 -26.42 -1.64 -10.17
N ALA A 160 -26.17 -1.72 -8.86
CA ALA A 160 -27.08 -2.43 -7.95
C ALA A 160 -28.43 -1.72 -7.87
N SER A 161 -28.43 -0.38 -7.80
CA SER A 161 -29.67 0.40 -7.82
C SER A 161 -30.53 0.13 -9.06
N LEU A 162 -29.89 -0.06 -10.23
CA LEU A 162 -30.59 -0.38 -11.47
C LEU A 162 -31.13 -1.82 -11.51
N ARG A 163 -30.43 -2.77 -10.88
CA ARG A 163 -30.79 -4.21 -10.94
C ARG A 163 -31.77 -4.64 -9.85
N HIS A 164 -31.69 -4.04 -8.67
CA HIS A 164 -32.34 -4.54 -7.46
C HIS A 164 -33.17 -3.46 -6.73
N GLY A 165 -33.21 -2.23 -7.27
CA GLY A 165 -33.91 -1.09 -6.67
C GLY A 165 -33.01 -0.26 -5.74
N ALA A 166 -33.47 0.94 -5.38
CA ALA A 166 -32.69 1.93 -4.63
C ALA A 166 -32.25 1.46 -3.22
N ASP A 167 -32.92 0.45 -2.66
CA ASP A 167 -32.67 -0.04 -1.29
C ASP A 167 -31.58 -1.12 -1.21
N THR A 168 -30.91 -1.42 -2.32
CA THR A 168 -29.90 -2.48 -2.36
C THR A 168 -28.57 -1.99 -1.81
N ARG A 169 -28.28 -2.35 -0.56
CA ARG A 169 -27.01 -2.05 0.10
C ARG A 169 -25.85 -2.74 -0.60
N ILE A 170 -24.83 -1.97 -1.00
CA ILE A 170 -23.57 -2.52 -1.49
C ILE A 170 -22.58 -2.65 -0.35
N VAL A 171 -22.01 -3.84 -0.25
CA VAL A 171 -20.88 -4.10 0.62
C VAL A 171 -19.64 -3.44 0.02
N LEU A 172 -19.09 -2.41 0.69
CA LEU A 172 -17.92 -1.66 0.22
C LEU A 172 -16.69 -2.56 0.01
N THR A 173 -16.64 -3.70 0.69
CA THR A 173 -15.58 -4.71 0.62
C THR A 173 -15.17 -5.02 -0.83
N ASP A 174 -16.13 -5.21 -1.74
CA ASP A 174 -15.84 -5.52 -3.15
C ASP A 174 -15.12 -4.37 -3.84
N ALA A 175 -15.64 -3.13 -3.70
CA ALA A 175 -15.02 -1.94 -4.26
C ALA A 175 -13.60 -1.75 -3.73
N LEU A 176 -13.41 -1.94 -2.43
CA LEU A 176 -12.11 -1.80 -1.76
C LEU A 176 -11.11 -2.86 -2.21
N LEU A 177 -11.54 -4.11 -2.38
CA LEU A 177 -10.68 -5.19 -2.88
C LEU A 177 -10.32 -5.00 -4.35
N TYR A 178 -11.25 -4.57 -5.20
CA TYR A 178 -11.01 -4.32 -6.62
C TYR A 178 -10.17 -3.07 -6.88
N ALA A 179 -10.21 -2.07 -6.00
CA ALA A 179 -9.38 -0.88 -6.13
C ALA A 179 -7.88 -1.19 -5.97
N ILE A 180 -7.50 -2.19 -5.17
CA ILE A 180 -6.08 -2.55 -4.94
C ILE A 180 -5.37 -2.96 -6.23
N PRO A 181 -5.82 -3.99 -7.00
CA PRO A 181 -5.13 -4.40 -8.21
C PRO A 181 -5.14 -3.31 -9.29
N ILE A 182 -6.22 -2.53 -9.41
CA ILE A 182 -6.27 -1.41 -10.34
C ILE A 182 -5.17 -0.38 -9.98
N THR A 183 -5.02 -0.08 -8.70
CA THR A 183 -3.98 0.85 -8.24
C THR A 183 -2.59 0.28 -8.49
N LEU A 184 -2.35 -0.99 -8.16
CA LEU A 184 -1.05 -1.63 -8.39
C LEU A 184 -0.64 -1.65 -9.87
N LEU A 185 -1.61 -1.76 -10.79
CA LEU A 185 -1.35 -1.79 -12.23
C LEU A 185 -1.22 -0.38 -12.86
N TYR A 186 -2.01 0.58 -12.40
CA TYR A 186 -2.18 1.86 -13.10
C TYR A 186 -1.68 3.09 -12.34
N ALA A 187 -1.33 2.98 -11.05
CA ALA A 187 -0.92 4.14 -10.27
C ALA A 187 0.36 4.79 -10.81
N GLY A 188 1.31 4.02 -11.34
CA GLY A 188 2.51 4.56 -11.98
C GLY A 188 2.21 5.44 -13.20
N THR A 189 1.13 5.13 -13.93
CA THR A 189 0.66 5.93 -15.06
C THR A 189 -0.14 7.14 -14.61
N ILE A 190 -0.94 7.02 -13.56
CA ILE A 190 -1.85 8.08 -13.08
C ILE A 190 -1.11 9.13 -12.23
N ALA A 191 -0.15 8.71 -11.40
CA ALA A 191 0.54 9.56 -10.44
C ALA A 191 1.23 10.80 -11.04
N PRO A 192 1.86 10.74 -12.24
CA PRO A 192 2.42 11.92 -12.89
C PRO A 192 1.37 12.98 -13.26
N TYR A 193 0.19 12.56 -13.75
CA TYR A 193 -0.89 13.49 -14.11
C TYR A 193 -1.49 14.19 -12.90
N LEU A 194 -1.45 13.53 -11.74
CA LEU A 194 -1.88 14.09 -10.46
C LEU A 194 -0.75 14.84 -9.73
N ASN A 195 0.43 14.99 -10.35
CA ASN A 195 1.63 15.58 -9.77
C ASN A 195 2.02 14.99 -8.40
N LEU A 196 1.74 13.70 -8.19
CA LEU A 196 2.04 13.03 -6.91
C LEU A 196 3.55 12.84 -6.69
N GLY A 197 4.36 12.92 -7.74
CA GLY A 197 5.82 12.90 -7.64
C GLY A 197 6.37 14.06 -6.81
N SER A 198 5.68 15.20 -6.75
CA SER A 198 6.05 16.31 -5.86
C SER A 198 5.98 15.91 -4.38
N LEU A 199 5.06 15.01 -4.00
CA LEU A 199 4.89 14.52 -2.63
C LEU A 199 6.01 13.57 -2.18
N LEU A 200 6.90 13.17 -3.10
CA LEU A 200 8.13 12.44 -2.81
C LEU A 200 9.35 13.36 -2.69
N LEU A 201 9.30 14.57 -3.27
CA LEU A 201 10.41 15.53 -3.30
C LEU A 201 10.40 16.54 -2.15
N TYR A 202 9.26 16.68 -1.44
CA TYR A 202 9.11 17.53 -0.26
C TYR A 202 9.15 16.76 1.07
N ALA A 203 9.54 15.48 1.02
CA ALA A 203 9.83 14.66 2.18
C ALA A 203 11.33 14.68 2.47
#